data_AF-A0A7C3NGK9-F1
#
_entry.id   AF-A0A7C3NGK9-F1
#
_cell.length_a   1.000
_cell.length_b   1.000
_cell.length_c   1.000
_cell.angle_alpha   90.00
_cell.angle_beta   90.00
_cell.angle_gamma   90.00
#
_symmetry.space_group_name_H-M   'P 1'
#
loop_
_entity.id
_entity.type
_entity.pdbx_description
1 polymer ?
#
loop_
_entity_poly.entity_id
_entity_poly.type
_entity_poly.pdbx_seq_one_letter_code
_entity_poly.pdbx_strand_id
1 'polypeptide(L)'
;MAQERTHAEELSVEELTSEALRLMQIGLDNLYVVLGCQLMGSMRPSRIAALIHYQTALKEILETQKPSAGSEVHRGFLFVADELKREGMRFLDSVTSELREVLDNEDLLRCTDEITPSTMQIIVVMTGAALRMPPQLEAVSATVAAILCTLGLKKFCERE
;
A
#
# COMPACT_ATOMS: atom_id res chain seq x y z
N MET A 1 6.10 -35.08 -12.71
CA MET A 1 5.74 -34.13 -11.64
C MET A 1 6.60 -32.89 -11.85
N ALA A 2 6.10 -31.93 -12.64
CA ALA A 2 6.81 -30.70 -12.94
C ALA A 2 6.48 -29.70 -11.82
N GLN A 3 7.52 -29.31 -11.09
CA GLN A 3 7.44 -28.30 -10.04
C GLN A 3 7.43 -26.94 -10.74
N GLU A 4 6.25 -26.36 -10.94
CA GLU A 4 6.07 -24.97 -11.36
C GLU A 4 6.69 -24.07 -10.28
N ARG A 5 7.95 -23.67 -10.50
CA ARG A 5 8.53 -22.51 -9.84
C ARG A 5 7.86 -21.30 -10.47
N THR A 6 6.84 -20.76 -9.81
CA THR A 6 6.39 -19.39 -10.05
C THR A 6 7.55 -18.46 -9.72
N HIS A 7 8.36 -18.11 -10.73
CA HIS A 7 9.20 -16.93 -10.67
C HIS A 7 8.24 -15.75 -10.51
N ALA A 8 8.15 -15.19 -9.31
CA ALA A 8 7.59 -13.86 -9.15
C ALA A 8 8.54 -12.93 -9.91
N GLU A 9 8.08 -12.32 -10.98
CA GLU A 9 8.84 -11.29 -11.69
C GLU A 9 9.09 -10.15 -10.70
N GLU A 10 10.37 -9.88 -10.43
CA GLU A 10 10.80 -8.71 -9.67
C GLU A 10 10.35 -7.46 -10.43
N LEU A 11 9.64 -6.55 -9.76
CA LEU A 11 9.18 -5.33 -10.40
C LEU A 11 10.38 -4.42 -10.58
N SER A 12 10.53 -3.85 -11.77
CA SER A 12 11.59 -2.88 -11.98
C SER A 12 11.35 -1.65 -11.11
N VAL A 13 12.44 -1.00 -10.69
CA VAL A 13 12.38 0.24 -9.93
C VAL A 13 11.60 1.32 -10.69
N GLU A 14 11.66 1.32 -12.03
CA GLU A 14 10.93 2.25 -12.89
C GLU A 14 9.40 2.02 -12.84
N GLU A 15 8.96 0.76 -12.82
CA GLU A 15 7.55 0.40 -12.66
C GLU A 15 7.04 0.79 -11.26
N LEU A 16 7.81 0.50 -10.21
CA LEU A 16 7.47 0.90 -8.84
C LEU A 16 7.39 2.42 -8.68
N THR A 17 8.30 3.16 -9.34
CA THR A 17 8.30 4.62 -9.35
C THR A 17 7.06 5.17 -10.04
N SER A 18 6.74 4.62 -11.22
CA SER A 18 5.56 5.02 -12.00
C SER A 18 4.27 4.74 -11.22
N GLU A 19 4.21 3.59 -10.54
CA GLU A 19 3.09 3.21 -9.70
C GLU A 19 2.96 4.14 -8.48
N ALA A 20 4.05 4.47 -7.79
CA ALA A 20 4.03 5.40 -6.67
C ALA A 20 3.49 6.80 -7.07
N LEU A 21 3.93 7.32 -8.23
CA LEU A 21 3.43 8.59 -8.77
C LEU A 21 1.94 8.54 -9.10
N ARG A 22 1.46 7.42 -9.66
CA ARG A 22 0.04 7.20 -9.95
C ARG A 22 -0.78 7.13 -8.66
N LEU A 23 -0.27 6.44 -7.65
CA LEU A 23 -0.91 6.27 -6.35
C LEU A 23 -1.04 7.60 -5.58
N MET A 24 -0.12 8.54 -5.72
CA MET A 24 -0.27 9.86 -5.07
C MET A 24 -1.57 10.59 -5.45
N GLN A 25 -2.21 10.24 -6.57
CA GLN A 25 -3.44 10.90 -7.04
C GLN A 25 -4.72 10.40 -6.35
N ILE A 26 -4.71 9.27 -5.63
CA ILE A 26 -5.94 8.65 -5.11
C ILE A 26 -6.31 9.08 -3.67
N GLY A 27 -5.47 9.89 -3.02
CA GLY A 27 -5.71 10.41 -1.67
C GLY A 27 -5.29 9.45 -0.54
N LEU A 28 -4.89 10.03 0.60
CA LEU A 28 -4.22 9.33 1.70
C LEU A 28 -5.04 8.17 2.29
N ASP A 29 -6.34 8.36 2.48
CA ASP A 29 -7.21 7.32 3.02
C ASP A 29 -7.26 6.08 2.12
N ASN A 30 -7.33 6.29 0.80
CA ASN A 30 -7.34 5.20 -0.16
C ASN A 30 -5.97 4.52 -0.26
N LEU A 31 -4.88 5.25 -0.06
CA LEU A 31 -3.54 4.66 0.00
C LEU A 31 -3.42 3.65 1.15
N TYR A 32 -3.96 3.97 2.33
CA TYR A 32 -3.98 3.01 3.44
C TYR A 32 -4.82 1.78 3.14
N VAL A 33 -5.93 1.92 2.40
CA VAL A 33 -6.73 0.77 1.94
C VAL A 33 -5.93 -0.09 0.96
N VAL A 34 -5.23 0.53 -0.01
CA VAL A 34 -4.37 -0.19 -0.97
C VAL A 34 -3.25 -0.93 -0.25
N LEU A 35 -2.61 -0.31 0.72
CA LEU A 35 -1.59 -0.92 1.55
C LEU A 35 -2.15 -2.13 2.33
N GLY A 36 -3.31 -1.97 2.98
CA GLY A 36 -4.01 -3.06 3.65
C GLY A 36 -4.36 -4.21 2.70
N CYS A 37 -4.78 -3.90 1.47
CA CYS A 37 -5.04 -4.90 0.42
C CYS A 37 -3.79 -5.71 0.07
N GLN A 38 -2.65 -5.04 -0.15
CA GLN A 38 -1.39 -5.69 -0.50
C GLN A 38 -0.89 -6.60 0.62
N LEU A 39 -1.08 -6.18 1.87
CA LEU A 39 -0.72 -6.94 3.06
C LEU A 39 -1.67 -8.13 3.31
N MET A 40 -2.83 -8.21 2.65
CA MET A 40 -3.67 -9.41 2.76
C MET A 40 -2.97 -10.66 2.25
N GLY A 41 -2.06 -10.53 1.29
CA GLY A 41 -1.24 -11.64 0.79
C GLY A 41 -0.33 -12.26 1.85
N SER A 42 -0.08 -11.56 2.96
CA SER A 42 0.72 -12.02 4.10
C SER A 42 -0.11 -12.34 5.36
N MET A 43 -1.45 -12.23 5.29
CA MET A 43 -2.34 -12.49 6.43
C MET A 43 -2.64 -13.97 6.67
N ARG A 44 -3.05 -14.31 7.91
CA ARG A 44 -3.50 -15.67 8.26
C ARG A 44 -4.69 -16.11 7.37
N PRO A 45 -4.73 -17.39 6.93
CA PRO A 45 -5.74 -17.89 5.99
C PRO A 45 -7.21 -17.62 6.37
N SER A 46 -7.52 -17.55 7.67
CA SER A 46 -8.88 -17.29 8.15
C SER A 46 -9.39 -15.86 7.85
N ARG A 47 -8.52 -14.85 7.87
CA ARG A 47 -8.89 -13.47 7.52
C ARG A 47 -9.08 -13.33 6.01
N ILE A 48 -8.24 -13.98 5.22
CA ILE A 48 -8.36 -14.04 3.74
C ILE A 48 -9.67 -14.73 3.35
N ALA A 49 -10.02 -15.84 4.00
CA ALA A 49 -11.28 -16.55 3.74
C ALA A 49 -12.51 -15.67 3.98
N ALA A 50 -12.53 -14.85 5.05
CA ALA A 50 -13.61 -13.91 5.29
C ALA A 50 -13.72 -12.86 4.17
N LEU A 51 -12.59 -12.28 3.75
CA LEU A 51 -12.54 -11.25 2.70
C LEU A 51 -12.93 -11.79 1.32
N ILE A 52 -12.46 -12.99 0.96
CA ILE A 52 -12.88 -13.70 -0.26
C ILE A 52 -14.37 -14.00 -0.20
N HIS A 53 -14.88 -14.50 0.93
CA HIS A 53 -16.30 -14.77 1.10
C HIS A 53 -17.15 -13.50 0.89
N TYR A 54 -16.71 -12.36 1.42
CA TYR A 54 -17.36 -11.07 1.15
C TYR A 54 -17.25 -10.63 -0.31
N GLN A 55 -16.10 -10.80 -0.97
CA GLN A 55 -15.94 -10.50 -2.41
C GLN A 55 -16.84 -11.38 -3.30
N THR A 56 -16.95 -12.67 -2.98
CA THR A 56 -17.82 -13.60 -3.72
C THR A 56 -19.29 -13.21 -3.54
N ALA A 57 -19.72 -12.95 -2.30
CA ALA A 57 -21.06 -12.44 -2.02
C ALA A 57 -21.35 -11.10 -2.74
N LEU A 58 -20.36 -10.20 -2.79
CA LEU A 58 -20.45 -8.93 -3.53
C LEU A 58 -20.61 -9.13 -5.03
N LYS A 59 -19.89 -10.10 -5.63
CA LYS A 59 -19.98 -10.40 -7.05
C LYS A 59 -21.37 -10.92 -7.42
N GLU A 60 -21.91 -11.86 -6.65
CA GLU A 60 -23.27 -12.38 -6.84
C GLU A 60 -24.33 -11.27 -6.72
N ILE A 61 -24.14 -10.32 -5.80
CA ILE A 61 -25.07 -9.21 -5.62
C ILE A 61 -24.94 -8.18 -6.73
N LEU A 62 -23.73 -7.82 -7.18
CA LEU A 62 -23.53 -6.88 -8.29
C LEU A 62 -24.03 -7.43 -9.64
N GLU A 63 -23.96 -8.75 -9.83
CA GLU A 63 -24.52 -9.44 -10.99
C GLU A 63 -26.06 -9.49 -10.94
N THR A 64 -26.66 -9.38 -9.76
CA THR A 64 -28.12 -9.47 -9.58
C THR A 64 -28.81 -8.13 -9.30
N GLN A 65 -28.13 -7.12 -8.74
CA GLN A 65 -28.64 -5.78 -8.40
C GLN A 65 -27.52 -4.72 -8.33
N LYS A 66 -27.80 -3.47 -8.73
CA LYS A 66 -26.95 -2.33 -8.35
C LYS A 66 -27.20 -2.01 -6.86
N PRO A 67 -26.23 -2.20 -5.95
CA PRO A 67 -26.46 -1.95 -4.54
C PRO A 67 -26.74 -0.46 -4.33
N SER A 68 -27.90 -0.16 -3.75
CA SER A 68 -28.27 1.19 -3.35
C SER A 68 -27.37 1.67 -2.20
N ALA A 69 -27.10 2.98 -2.18
CA ALA A 69 -26.42 3.61 -1.05
C ALA A 69 -27.21 3.33 0.24
N GLY A 70 -26.54 2.77 1.25
CA GLY A 70 -27.15 2.41 2.54
C GLY A 70 -27.61 0.96 2.68
N SER A 71 -27.54 0.14 1.62
CA SER A 71 -27.76 -1.31 1.71
C SER A 71 -26.76 -1.98 2.66
N GLU A 72 -27.12 -3.13 3.24
CA GLU A 72 -26.21 -3.92 4.10
C GLU A 72 -24.90 -4.28 3.38
N VAL A 73 -24.99 -4.47 2.07
CA VAL A 73 -23.87 -4.75 1.17
C VAL A 73 -22.93 -3.55 1.07
N HIS A 74 -23.50 -2.34 0.89
CA HIS A 74 -22.70 -1.11 0.92
C HIS A 74 -22.04 -0.89 2.27
N ARG A 75 -22.74 -1.19 3.39
CA ARG A 75 -22.16 -1.13 4.74
C ARG A 75 -21.05 -2.16 4.95
N GLY A 76 -21.22 -3.38 4.42
CA GLY A 76 -20.20 -4.42 4.45
C GLY A 76 -18.94 -4.02 3.68
N PHE A 77 -19.10 -3.37 2.52
CA PHE A 77 -17.97 -2.82 1.77
C PHE A 77 -17.22 -1.75 2.56
N LEU A 78 -17.94 -0.80 3.16
CA LEU A 78 -17.33 0.24 3.99
C LEU A 78 -16.61 -0.36 5.20
N PHE A 79 -17.16 -1.40 5.81
CA PHE A 79 -16.52 -2.11 6.92
C PHE A 79 -15.21 -2.77 6.51
N VAL A 80 -15.19 -3.47 5.36
CA VAL A 80 -13.97 -4.07 4.82
C VAL A 80 -12.94 -3.01 4.48
N ALA A 81 -13.35 -1.92 3.82
CA ALA A 81 -12.46 -0.80 3.50
C ALA A 81 -11.85 -0.17 4.77
N ASP A 82 -12.65 0.01 5.84
CA ASP A 82 -12.15 0.54 7.11
C ASP A 82 -11.17 -0.42 7.80
N GLU A 83 -11.44 -1.74 7.78
CA GLU A 83 -10.52 -2.73 8.32
C GLU A 83 -9.20 -2.76 7.56
N LEU A 84 -9.24 -2.70 6.23
CA LEU A 84 -8.04 -2.62 5.37
C LEU A 84 -7.26 -1.34 5.62
N LYS A 85 -7.95 -0.19 5.70
CA LYS A 85 -7.35 1.08 6.09
C LYS A 85 -6.62 0.95 7.42
N ARG A 86 -7.28 0.36 8.43
CA ARG A 86 -6.69 0.18 9.77
C ARG A 86 -5.50 -0.78 9.75
N GLU A 87 -5.51 -1.79 8.89
CA GLU A 87 -4.36 -2.70 8.73
C GLU A 87 -3.19 -1.97 8.05
N GLY A 88 -3.44 -1.18 7.00
CA GLY A 88 -2.42 -0.37 6.34
C GLY A 88 -1.80 0.67 7.27
N MET A 89 -2.61 1.35 8.09
CA MET A 89 -2.12 2.26 9.13
C MET A 89 -1.25 1.53 10.17
N ARG A 90 -1.73 0.40 10.71
CA ARG A 90 -0.97 -0.42 11.67
C ARG A 90 0.37 -0.88 11.13
N PHE A 91 0.41 -1.28 9.85
CA PHE A 91 1.66 -1.64 9.21
C PHE A 91 2.61 -0.44 9.15
N LEU A 92 2.15 0.72 8.67
CA LEU A 92 3.00 1.91 8.59
C LEU A 92 3.55 2.30 9.97
N ASP A 93 2.70 2.29 11.01
CA ASP A 93 3.12 2.54 12.38
C ASP A 93 4.22 1.56 12.83
N SER A 94 4.10 0.28 12.47
CA SER A 94 5.06 -0.76 12.86
C SER A 94 6.44 -0.65 12.20
N VAL A 95 6.55 0.05 11.07
CA VAL A 95 7.81 0.24 10.32
C VAL A 95 8.28 1.69 10.32
N THR A 96 7.62 2.56 11.10
CA THR A 96 7.89 4.00 11.09
C THR A 96 9.30 4.32 11.57
N SER A 97 9.81 3.61 12.58
CA SER A 97 11.16 3.84 13.11
C SER A 97 12.22 3.53 12.06
N GLU A 98 12.10 2.40 11.37
CA GLU A 98 13.02 1.93 10.34
C GLU A 98 12.97 2.85 9.11
N LEU A 99 11.77 3.30 8.73
CA LEU A 99 11.61 4.26 7.64
C LEU A 99 12.29 5.59 7.96
N ARG A 100 12.14 6.09 9.19
CA ARG A 100 12.79 7.34 9.62
C ARG A 100 14.31 7.22 9.63
N GLU A 101 14.86 6.14 10.16
CA GLU A 101 16.31 5.91 10.18
C GLU A 101 16.93 5.99 8.78
N VAL A 102 16.21 5.48 7.77
CA VAL A 102 16.70 5.47 6.38
C VAL A 102 16.41 6.78 5.64
N LEU A 103 15.25 7.40 5.88
CA LEU A 103 14.77 8.55 5.12
C LEU A 103 15.10 9.91 5.74
N ASP A 104 15.52 9.96 7.01
CA ASP A 104 15.96 11.18 7.68
C ASP A 104 17.37 11.59 7.21
N ASN A 105 17.43 12.00 5.95
CA ASN A 105 18.63 12.48 5.29
C ASN A 105 18.38 13.90 4.76
N GLU A 106 19.16 14.88 5.22
CA GLU A 106 18.94 16.29 4.88
C GLU A 106 18.95 16.55 3.36
N ASP A 107 19.82 15.88 2.61
CA ASP A 107 19.92 16.08 1.16
C ASP A 107 18.67 15.52 0.46
N LEU A 108 18.16 14.37 0.90
CA LEU A 108 16.89 13.82 0.42
C LEU A 108 15.73 14.75 0.75
N LEU A 109 15.64 15.21 2.01
CA LEU A 109 14.54 16.06 2.47
C LEU A 109 14.47 17.39 1.71
N ARG A 110 15.62 18.00 1.39
CA ARG A 110 15.70 19.21 0.54
C ARG A 110 15.18 18.98 -0.89
N CYS A 111 15.25 17.76 -1.39
CA CYS A 111 14.76 17.41 -2.72
C CYS A 111 13.26 17.08 -2.77
N THR A 112 12.55 17.09 -1.63
CA THR A 112 11.14 16.68 -1.53
C THR A 112 10.12 17.81 -1.61
N ASP A 113 10.57 19.05 -1.82
CA ASP A 113 9.66 20.19 -2.02
C ASP A 113 8.82 20.05 -3.31
N GLU A 114 9.36 19.37 -4.33
CA GLU A 114 8.64 18.96 -5.53
C GLU A 114 8.99 17.50 -5.87
N ILE A 115 7.97 16.63 -5.85
CA ILE A 115 8.16 15.20 -6.11
C ILE A 115 8.28 14.95 -7.62
N THR A 116 9.52 14.95 -8.10
CA THR A 116 9.88 14.54 -9.47
C THR A 116 9.98 13.00 -9.59
N PRO A 117 9.97 12.43 -10.81
CA PRO A 117 10.21 11.00 -10.99
C PRO A 117 11.53 10.51 -10.39
N SER A 118 12.60 11.30 -10.52
CA SER A 118 13.91 10.94 -9.93
C SER A 118 13.89 10.99 -8.41
N THR A 119 13.25 12.00 -7.81
CA THR A 119 13.07 12.06 -6.35
C THR A 119 12.24 10.87 -5.86
N MET A 120 11.13 10.58 -6.54
CA MET A 120 10.27 9.44 -6.21
C MET A 120 11.04 8.11 -6.29
N GLN A 121 11.87 7.93 -7.32
CA GLN A 121 12.68 6.73 -7.49
C GLN A 121 13.59 6.49 -6.29
N ILE A 122 14.26 7.55 -5.81
CA ILE A 122 15.11 7.47 -4.62
C ILE A 122 14.27 7.07 -3.40
N ILE A 123 13.11 7.72 -3.19
CA ILE A 123 12.23 7.43 -2.06
C ILE A 123 11.74 5.97 -2.11
N VAL A 124 11.33 5.46 -3.28
CA VAL A 124 10.90 4.07 -3.47
C VAL A 124 12.02 3.09 -3.14
N VAL A 125 13.23 3.33 -3.65
CA VAL A 125 14.40 2.46 -3.36
C VAL A 125 14.73 2.45 -1.88
N MET A 126 14.79 3.63 -1.26
CA MET A 126 15.08 3.78 0.17
C MET A 126 13.99 3.13 1.04
N THR A 127 12.72 3.30 0.66
CA THR A 127 11.59 2.65 1.31
C THR A 127 11.67 1.13 1.17
N GLY A 128 11.97 0.61 -0.02
CA GLY A 128 12.16 -0.83 -0.24
C GLY A 128 13.28 -1.41 0.62
N ALA A 129 14.42 -0.69 0.70
CA ALA A 129 15.56 -1.08 1.54
C ALA A 129 15.22 -1.08 3.04
N ALA A 130 14.46 -0.09 3.51
CA ALA A 130 13.98 -0.01 4.89
C ALA A 130 13.03 -1.17 5.24
N LEU A 131 12.06 -1.44 4.36
CA LEU A 131 11.03 -2.46 4.61
C LEU A 131 11.54 -3.89 4.45
N ARG A 132 12.62 -4.11 3.68
CA ARG A 132 13.20 -5.43 3.37
C ARG A 132 12.14 -6.41 2.86
N MET A 133 11.25 -5.92 1.99
CA MET A 133 10.15 -6.72 1.47
C MET A 133 10.65 -7.87 0.59
N PRO A 134 10.00 -9.04 0.64
CA PRO A 134 10.25 -10.08 -0.35
C PRO A 134 9.75 -9.61 -1.73
N PRO A 135 10.28 -10.16 -2.84
CA PRO A 135 9.93 -9.74 -4.21
C PRO A 135 8.42 -9.66 -4.48
N GLN A 136 7.64 -10.57 -3.90
CA GLN A 136 6.18 -10.63 -4.10
C GLN A 136 5.43 -9.44 -3.47
N LEU A 137 6.09 -8.67 -2.61
CA LEU A 137 5.53 -7.52 -1.90
C LEU A 137 6.28 -6.22 -2.24
N GLU A 138 7.07 -6.19 -3.31
CA GLU A 138 7.81 -4.99 -3.73
C GLU A 138 6.87 -3.80 -4.01
N ALA A 139 5.65 -4.05 -4.50
CA ALA A 139 4.62 -3.02 -4.69
C ALA A 139 4.21 -2.28 -3.37
N VAL A 140 4.48 -2.89 -2.21
CA VAL A 140 4.28 -2.22 -0.92
C VAL A 140 5.23 -1.04 -0.77
N SER A 141 6.46 -1.13 -1.27
CA SER A 141 7.43 -0.03 -1.21
C SER A 141 6.94 1.20 -1.98
N ALA A 142 6.37 1.02 -3.17
CA ALA A 142 5.76 2.09 -3.96
C ALA A 142 4.57 2.74 -3.23
N THR A 143 3.74 1.92 -2.58
CA THR A 143 2.56 2.40 -1.86
C THR A 143 2.94 3.19 -0.60
N VAL A 144 3.91 2.69 0.16
CA VAL A 144 4.45 3.40 1.33
C VAL A 144 5.14 4.70 0.90
N ALA A 145 5.95 4.68 -0.16
CA ALA A 145 6.56 5.89 -0.71
C ALA A 145 5.50 6.95 -1.09
N ALA A 146 4.41 6.54 -1.76
CA ALA A 146 3.30 7.43 -2.07
C ALA A 146 2.62 8.00 -0.81
N ILE A 147 2.44 7.19 0.24
CA ILE A 147 1.91 7.66 1.54
C ILE A 147 2.83 8.70 2.16
N LEU A 148 4.13 8.44 2.22
CA LEU A 148 5.12 9.36 2.81
C LEU A 148 5.18 10.68 2.06
N CYS A 149 5.19 10.64 0.72
CA CYS A 149 5.12 11.83 -0.12
C CYS A 149 3.81 12.61 0.08
N THR A 150 2.68 11.92 0.25
CA THR A 150 1.37 12.54 0.49
C THR A 150 1.29 13.19 1.87
N LEU A 151 1.89 12.59 2.90
CA LEU A 151 2.02 13.16 4.24
C LEU A 151 3.00 14.35 4.29
N GLY A 152 3.94 14.37 3.34
CA GLY A 152 5.11 15.23 3.32
C GLY A 152 6.26 14.59 4.08
N LEU A 153 7.31 14.19 3.36
CA LEU A 153 8.41 13.40 3.91
C LEU A 153 9.10 14.10 5.09
N LYS A 154 9.35 15.41 4.97
CA LYS A 154 9.91 16.23 6.06
C LYS A 154 9.07 16.16 7.33
N LYS A 155 7.74 16.32 7.21
CA LYS A 155 6.82 16.24 8.36
C LYS A 155 6.77 14.83 8.96
N PHE A 156 6.98 13.80 8.15
CA PHE A 156 7.01 12.42 8.63
C PHE A 156 8.25 12.16 9.51
N CYS A 157 9.41 12.67 9.11
CA CYS A 157 10.66 12.54 9.87
C CYS A 157 10.71 13.43 11.12
N GLU A 158 10.07 14.62 11.10
CA GLU A 158 10.08 15.57 12.22
C GLU A 158 9.10 15.22 13.38
N ARG A 159 8.18 14.27 13.20
CA ARG A 159 7.19 13.92 14.22
C ARG A 159 7.79 12.99 15.27
N GLU A 160 7.83 13.38 16.54
CA GLU A 160 8.12 12.47 17.67
C GLU A 160 6.98 11.47 17.89
#